data_AF-A0A6P7H8Q4-F1
#
_entry.id   AF-A0A6P7H8Q4-F1
#
_cell.length_a   1.000
_cell.length_b   1.000
_cell.length_c   1.000
_cell.angle_alpha   90.00
_cell.angle_beta   90.00
_cell.angle_gamma   90.00
#
_symmetry.space_group_name_H-M   'P 1'
#
loop_
_entity.id
_entity.type
_entity.pdbx_description
1 polymer ?
#
loop_
_entity_poly.entity_id
_entity_poly.type
_entity_poly.pdbx_seq_one_letter_code
_entity_poly.pdbx_strand_id
1 'polypeptide(L)'
;MTTFKSTSNLDETLKNIVTIITEAAERAIGKTSYIKQRNPVPRWNYECKTAVESSKRAFNKYKRYKTLENKIEYTKQRAIAKKTTRNSKRQSWTQYVSTLNANTPMTEVWNKVRRISGLNSNQNIKSLERNGKAVTRLKSLLTHTKTDP
;
A
#
# COMPACT_ATOMS: atom_id res chain seq x y z
N MET A 1 3.21 -34.69 -12.88
CA MET A 1 3.93 -33.99 -13.95
C MET A 1 3.13 -34.18 -15.22
N THR A 2 2.50 -33.12 -15.72
CA THR A 2 1.63 -33.17 -16.90
C THR A 2 2.53 -33.15 -18.13
N THR A 3 2.52 -34.25 -18.89
CA THR A 3 3.37 -34.43 -20.05
C THR A 3 2.68 -33.86 -21.29
N PHE A 4 3.46 -33.24 -22.18
CA PHE A 4 2.93 -32.72 -23.44
C PHE A 4 2.36 -33.86 -24.28
N LYS A 5 1.08 -33.72 -24.68
CA LYS A 5 0.39 -34.66 -25.56
C LYS A 5 -0.01 -33.91 -26.82
N SER A 6 0.62 -34.28 -27.93
CA SER A 6 0.25 -33.77 -29.25
C SER A 6 -1.01 -34.49 -29.72
N THR A 7 -2.07 -33.72 -29.99
CA THR A 7 -3.36 -34.21 -30.48
C THR A 7 -3.62 -33.66 -31.88
N SER A 8 -4.34 -34.38 -32.72
CA SER A 8 -4.70 -33.93 -34.09
C SER A 8 -5.63 -32.72 -34.12
N ASN A 9 -6.23 -32.37 -32.98
CA ASN A 9 -6.99 -31.15 -32.80
C ASN A 9 -6.10 -29.99 -32.31
N LEU A 10 -6.06 -28.92 -33.10
CA LEU A 10 -5.27 -27.72 -32.81
C LEU A 10 -5.72 -27.00 -31.54
N ASP A 11 -7.03 -26.93 -31.28
CA ASP A 11 -7.59 -26.28 -30.08
C ASP A 11 -7.21 -27.05 -28.80
N GLU A 12 -7.23 -28.38 -28.88
CA GLU A 12 -6.82 -29.26 -27.78
C GLU A 12 -5.32 -29.14 -27.50
N THR A 13 -4.51 -29.03 -28.55
CA THR A 13 -3.05 -28.84 -28.41
C THR A 13 -2.71 -27.49 -27.77
N LEU A 14 -3.41 -26.42 -28.16
CA LEU A 14 -3.24 -25.09 -27.55
C LEU A 14 -3.63 -25.09 -26.06
N LYS A 15 -4.75 -25.74 -25.70
CA LYS A 15 -5.17 -25.89 -24.29
C LYS A 15 -4.13 -26.65 -23.46
N ASN A 16 -3.54 -27.70 -24.02
CA ASN A 16 -2.50 -28.47 -23.34
C ASN A 16 -1.25 -27.62 -23.06
N ILE A 17 -0.80 -26.82 -24.04
CA ILE A 17 0.34 -25.92 -23.87
C ILE A 17 0.06 -24.88 -22.80
N VAL A 18 -1.10 -24.22 -22.84
CA VAL A 18 -1.49 -23.21 -21.85
C VAL A 18 -1.55 -23.82 -20.45
N THR A 19 -2.08 -25.03 -20.32
CA THR A 19 -2.16 -25.76 -19.04
C THR A 19 -0.78 -26.04 -18.49
N ILE A 20 0.13 -26.58 -19.30
CA ILE A 20 1.50 -26.90 -18.88
C ILE A 20 2.26 -25.65 -18.43
N ILE A 21 2.17 -24.55 -19.19
CA ILE A 21 2.82 -23.28 -18.83
C ILE A 21 2.25 -22.75 -17.52
N THR A 22 0.93 -22.79 -17.36
CA THR A 22 0.26 -22.28 -16.14
C THR A 22 0.65 -23.11 -14.93
N GLU A 23 0.65 -24.44 -15.03
CA GLU A 23 1.06 -25.33 -13.93
C GLU A 23 2.55 -25.20 -13.59
N ALA A 24 3.41 -25.03 -14.59
CA ALA A 24 4.83 -24.79 -14.37
C ALA A 24 5.07 -23.45 -13.65
N ALA A 25 4.35 -22.40 -14.07
CA ALA A 25 4.39 -21.10 -13.41
C ALA A 25 3.85 -21.16 -11.98
N GLU A 26 2.73 -21.86 -11.76
CA GLU A 26 2.14 -22.06 -10.43
C GLU A 26 3.09 -22.85 -9.51
N ARG A 27 3.77 -23.87 -10.01
CA ARG A 27 4.77 -24.64 -9.23
C ARG A 27 6.06 -23.86 -8.96
N ALA A 28 6.52 -23.04 -9.90
CA ALA A 28 7.79 -22.32 -9.78
C ALA A 28 7.67 -21.01 -8.98
N ILE A 29 6.56 -20.29 -9.14
CA ILE A 29 6.36 -18.94 -8.58
C ILE A 29 5.28 -18.94 -7.49
N GLY A 30 4.24 -19.79 -7.63
CA GLY A 30 3.07 -19.78 -6.75
C GLY A 30 2.12 -18.61 -7.05
N LYS A 31 0.84 -18.76 -6.71
CA LYS A 31 -0.11 -17.65 -6.72
C LYS A 31 0.13 -16.78 -5.50
N THR A 32 0.46 -15.51 -5.71
CA THR A 32 0.59 -14.54 -4.60
C THR A 32 -0.59 -13.58 -4.62
N SER A 33 -1.42 -13.61 -3.58
CA SER A 33 -2.42 -12.58 -3.33
C SER A 33 -1.81 -11.52 -2.41
N TYR A 34 -1.13 -10.52 -2.99
CA TYR A 34 -0.71 -9.38 -2.19
C TYR A 34 -1.92 -8.47 -1.92
N ILE A 35 -2.59 -8.70 -0.79
CA ILE A 35 -3.50 -7.69 -0.23
C ILE A 35 -2.63 -6.56 0.29
N LYS A 36 -2.61 -5.43 -0.42
CA LYS A 36 -2.01 -4.19 0.07
C LYS A 36 -2.74 -3.81 1.35
N GLN A 37 -2.13 -4.12 2.49
CA GLN A 37 -2.58 -3.61 3.77
C GLN A 37 -2.49 -2.09 3.68
N ARG A 38 -3.65 -1.41 3.64
CA ARG A 38 -3.67 0.02 3.84
C ARG A 38 -3.18 0.22 5.25
N ASN A 39 -1.98 0.77 5.43
CA ASN A 39 -1.57 1.25 6.75
C ASN A 39 -2.73 2.12 7.26
N PRO A 40 -3.43 1.72 8.34
CA PRO A 40 -4.47 2.56 8.90
C PRO A 40 -3.74 3.78 9.40
N VAL A 41 -3.85 4.87 8.62
CA VAL A 41 -3.26 6.12 9.02
C VAL A 41 -4.04 6.52 10.27
N PRO A 42 -3.42 6.69 11.44
CA PRO A 42 -4.15 6.88 12.70
C PRO A 42 -5.14 8.04 12.67
N ARG A 43 -4.92 8.98 11.75
CA ARG A 43 -5.70 10.21 11.52
C ARG A 43 -6.96 10.06 10.64
N TRP A 44 -7.25 8.89 10.07
CA TRP A 44 -8.43 8.70 9.21
C TRP A 44 -9.66 8.26 10.02
N ASN A 45 -10.29 9.22 10.69
CA ASN A 45 -11.56 9.01 11.41
C ASN A 45 -12.72 8.84 10.41
N TYR A 46 -13.77 8.09 10.77
CA TYR A 46 -15.01 7.98 10.00
C TYR A 46 -15.57 9.36 9.64
N GLU A 47 -15.50 10.31 10.57
CA GLU A 47 -15.90 11.71 10.34
C GLU A 47 -15.08 12.42 9.26
N CYS A 48 -13.78 12.13 9.15
CA CYS A 48 -12.95 12.68 8.08
C CYS A 48 -13.35 12.11 6.73
N LYS A 49 -13.67 10.80 6.68
CA LYS A 49 -14.15 10.15 5.47
C LYS A 49 -15.48 10.76 5.01
N THR A 50 -16.46 10.87 5.90
CA THR A 50 -17.78 11.43 5.57
C THR A 50 -17.68 12.89 5.13
N ALA A 51 -16.89 13.72 5.82
CA ALA A 51 -16.72 15.12 5.44
C ALA A 51 -16.05 15.30 4.07
N VAL A 52 -15.03 14.47 3.76
CA VAL A 52 -14.38 14.47 2.43
C VAL A 52 -15.35 13.99 1.34
N GLU A 53 -16.14 12.95 1.61
CA GLU A 53 -17.16 12.47 0.69
C GLU A 53 -18.23 13.53 0.42
N SER A 54 -18.73 14.21 1.45
CA SER A 54 -19.68 15.32 1.31
C SER A 54 -19.12 16.47 0.48
N SER A 55 -17.86 16.87 0.73
CA SER A 55 -17.18 17.89 -0.08
C SER A 55 -17.04 17.45 -1.54
N LYS A 56 -16.72 16.17 -1.80
CA LYS A 56 -16.62 15.62 -3.16
C LYS A 56 -17.98 15.56 -3.86
N ARG A 57 -19.05 15.20 -3.15
CA ARG A 57 -20.43 15.23 -3.67
C ARG A 57 -20.84 16.65 -4.06
N ALA A 58 -20.61 17.64 -3.20
CA ALA A 58 -20.90 19.03 -3.49
C ALA A 58 -20.06 19.56 -4.67
N PHE A 59 -18.78 19.19 -4.74
CA PHE A 59 -17.93 19.52 -5.89
C PHE A 59 -18.46 18.93 -7.20
N ASN A 60 -18.87 17.65 -7.18
CA ASN A 60 -19.43 17.01 -8.37
C ASN A 60 -20.74 17.67 -8.80
N LYS A 61 -21.59 18.09 -7.86
CA LYS A 61 -22.81 18.85 -8.15
C LYS A 61 -22.48 20.20 -8.81
N TYR A 62 -21.55 20.97 -8.24
CA TYR A 62 -21.08 22.23 -8.82
C TYR A 62 -20.41 22.05 -10.19
N LYS A 63 -19.64 20.97 -10.37
CA LYS A 63 -19.00 20.64 -11.65
C LYS A 63 -20.03 20.38 -12.75
N ARG A 64 -21.12 19.68 -12.43
CA ARG A 64 -22.22 19.40 -13.37
C ARG A 64 -23.08 20.64 -13.63
N TYR A 65 -23.40 21.40 -12.57
CA TYR A 65 -24.29 22.55 -12.62
C TYR A 65 -23.61 23.75 -11.95
N LYS A 66 -23.00 24.62 -12.77
CA LYS A 66 -22.22 25.79 -12.33
C LYS A 66 -23.13 26.95 -11.87
N THR A 67 -23.93 26.73 -10.84
CA THR A 67 -24.75 27.77 -10.19
C THR A 67 -24.02 28.37 -8.99
N LEU A 68 -24.41 29.60 -8.60
CA LEU A 68 -23.84 30.27 -7.42
C LEU A 68 -24.12 29.50 -6.13
N GLU A 69 -25.35 29.01 -5.96
CA GLU A 69 -25.76 28.18 -4.82
C GLU A 69 -24.89 26.94 -4.68
N ASN A 70 -24.64 26.22 -5.79
CA ASN A 70 -23.79 25.03 -5.77
C ASN A 70 -22.32 25.38 -5.44
N LYS A 71 -21.84 26.56 -5.86
CA LYS A 71 -20.51 27.07 -5.50
C LYS A 71 -20.42 27.34 -3.99
N ILE A 72 -21.41 28.01 -3.42
CA ILE A 72 -21.49 28.31 -1.98
C ILE A 72 -21.48 26.99 -1.19
N GLU A 73 -22.35 26.04 -1.55
CA GLU A 73 -22.42 24.74 -0.89
C GLU A 73 -21.10 23.97 -0.98
N TYR A 74 -20.46 23.94 -2.16
CA TYR A 74 -19.14 23.34 -2.31
C TYR A 74 -18.09 24.00 -1.41
N THR A 75 -18.04 25.33 -1.35
CA THR A 75 -17.07 26.05 -0.50
C THR A 75 -17.29 25.77 0.98
N LYS A 76 -18.55 25.72 1.43
CA LYS A 76 -18.95 25.35 2.79
C LYS A 76 -18.50 23.93 3.13
N GLN A 77 -18.86 22.96 2.31
CA GLN A 77 -18.48 21.55 2.53
C GLN A 77 -16.96 21.35 2.48
N ARG A 78 -16.26 22.07 1.61
CA ARG A 78 -14.79 22.06 1.55
C ARG A 78 -14.17 22.62 2.83
N ALA A 79 -14.73 23.70 3.39
CA ALA A 79 -14.27 24.27 4.65
C ALA A 79 -14.49 23.31 5.82
N ILE A 80 -15.66 22.65 5.89
CA ILE A 80 -15.96 21.62 6.89
C ILE A 80 -14.95 20.46 6.79
N ALA A 81 -14.74 19.90 5.60
CA ALA A 81 -13.78 18.81 5.40
C ALA A 81 -12.36 19.18 5.85
N LYS A 82 -11.91 20.40 5.54
CA LYS A 82 -10.61 20.93 6.02
C LYS A 82 -10.56 21.03 7.53
N LYS A 83 -11.60 21.58 8.17
CA LYS A 83 -11.70 21.73 9.64
C LYS A 83 -11.67 20.37 10.32
N THR A 84 -12.52 19.43 9.92
CA THR A 84 -12.59 18.08 10.49
C THR A 84 -11.26 17.35 10.35
N THR A 85 -10.62 17.44 9.20
CA THR A 85 -9.29 16.81 8.98
C THR A 85 -8.22 17.42 9.89
N ARG A 86 -8.21 18.75 10.07
CA ARG A 86 -7.26 19.44 10.97
C ARG A 86 -7.51 19.06 12.43
N ASN A 87 -8.76 19.02 12.85
CA ASN A 87 -9.14 18.66 14.21
C ASN A 87 -8.76 17.22 14.54
N SER A 88 -9.09 16.27 13.64
CA SER A 88 -8.71 14.86 13.80
C SER A 88 -7.19 14.68 13.90
N LYS A 89 -6.41 15.38 13.06
CA LYS A 89 -4.93 15.38 13.17
C LYS A 89 -4.47 15.90 14.52
N ARG A 90 -5.02 17.01 15.00
CA ARG A 90 -4.65 17.62 16.28
C ARG A 90 -5.00 16.69 17.45
N GLN A 91 -6.20 16.14 17.47
CA GLN A 91 -6.64 15.24 18.52
C GLN A 91 -5.79 13.96 18.54
N SER A 92 -5.51 13.39 17.36
CA SER A 92 -4.59 12.26 17.25
C SER A 92 -3.20 12.61 17.79
N TRP A 93 -2.68 13.81 17.51
CA TRP A 93 -1.40 14.27 18.07
C TRP A 93 -1.46 14.43 19.59
N THR A 94 -2.51 15.04 20.13
CA THR A 94 -2.69 15.21 21.58
C THR A 94 -2.77 13.86 22.30
N GLN A 95 -3.62 12.95 21.81
CA GLN A 95 -3.75 11.59 22.32
C GLN A 95 -2.43 10.82 22.24
N TYR A 96 -1.66 11.11 21.19
CA TYR A 96 -0.39 10.47 20.96
C TYR A 96 0.68 10.96 21.94
N VAL A 97 0.81 12.28 22.11
CA VAL A 97 1.75 12.88 23.08
C VAL A 97 1.40 12.49 24.51
N SER A 98 0.12 12.35 24.86
CA SER A 98 -0.28 11.88 26.20
C SER A 98 0.17 10.46 26.53
N THR A 99 0.55 9.64 25.54
CA THR A 99 1.11 8.30 25.79
C THR A 99 2.62 8.30 26.04
N LEU A 100 3.31 9.43 25.80
CA LEU A 100 4.75 9.54 26.01
C LEU A 100 5.02 9.80 27.49
N ASN A 101 5.82 8.94 28.10
CA ASN A 101 6.29 9.09 29.48
C ASN A 101 7.83 9.10 29.51
N ALA A 102 8.42 9.41 30.67
CA ALA A 102 9.88 9.45 30.84
C ALA A 102 10.58 8.10 30.52
N ASN A 103 9.84 7.01 30.55
CA ASN A 103 10.34 5.66 30.27
C ASN A 103 10.24 5.29 28.78
N THR A 104 9.70 6.16 27.93
CA THR A 104 9.56 5.86 26.50
C THR A 104 10.92 6.05 25.80
N PRO A 105 11.46 5.02 25.13
CA PRO A 105 12.75 5.13 24.48
C PRO A 105 12.72 6.14 23.33
N MET A 106 13.78 6.94 23.21
CA MET A 106 13.90 8.01 22.21
C MET A 106 13.67 7.51 20.77
N THR A 107 14.09 6.28 20.46
CA THR A 107 13.87 5.63 19.16
C THR A 107 12.38 5.46 18.83
N GLU A 108 11.56 5.08 19.81
CA GLU A 108 10.12 4.97 19.62
C GLU A 108 9.47 6.33 19.39
N VAL A 109 9.88 7.35 20.15
CA VAL A 109 9.41 8.73 19.97
C VAL A 109 9.64 9.17 18.52
N TRP A 110 10.86 9.02 18.00
CA TRP A 110 11.20 9.37 16.62
C TRP A 110 10.51 8.52 15.56
N ASN A 111 10.35 7.22 15.79
CA ASN A 111 9.63 6.32 14.88
C ASN A 111 8.16 6.74 14.74
N LYS A 112 7.53 7.08 15.85
CA LYS A 112 6.15 7.49 15.88
C LYS A 112 5.97 8.93 15.31
N VAL A 113 6.89 9.87 15.55
CA VAL A 113 6.92 11.20 14.90
C VAL A 113 6.99 11.08 13.37
N ARG A 114 7.85 10.19 12.85
CA ARG A 114 7.95 9.91 11.42
C ARG A 114 6.63 9.37 10.84
N ARG A 115 5.98 8.42 11.53
CA ARG A 115 4.68 7.85 11.12
C ARG A 115 3.58 8.91 11.01
N ILE A 116 3.50 9.85 11.96
CA ILE A 116 2.48 10.91 11.97
C ILE A 116 2.75 11.96 10.89
N SER A 117 4.02 12.28 10.66
CA SER A 117 4.45 13.21 9.60
C SER A 117 4.25 12.66 8.18
N GLY A 118 3.89 11.38 8.05
CA GLY A 118 3.71 10.72 6.75
C GLY A 118 5.03 10.30 6.10
N LEU A 119 6.14 10.42 6.83
CA LEU A 119 7.44 9.88 6.45
C LEU A 119 7.40 8.37 6.76
N ASN A 120 6.84 7.60 5.82
CA ASN A 120 6.76 6.15 5.95
C ASN A 120 8.17 5.55 6.06
N SER A 121 8.47 4.91 7.20
CA SER A 121 9.76 4.22 7.43
C SER A 121 9.75 2.75 7.00
N ASN A 122 8.63 2.19 6.56
CA ASN A 122 8.54 0.76 6.24
C ASN A 122 8.44 0.53 4.73
N GLN A 123 9.60 0.43 4.10
CA GLN A 123 9.75 -0.35 2.87
C GLN A 123 10.00 -1.80 3.30
N ASN A 124 8.96 -2.52 3.72
CA ASN A 124 9.07 -3.97 3.79
C ASN A 124 9.00 -4.49 2.35
N ILE A 125 10.12 -4.36 1.63
CA ILE A 125 10.30 -5.03 0.35
C ILE A 125 10.29 -6.52 0.68
N LYS A 126 9.17 -7.18 0.39
CA LYS A 126 9.11 -8.63 0.52
C LYS A 126 10.10 -9.22 -0.48
N SER A 127 11.23 -9.71 0.00
CA SER A 127 12.15 -10.51 -0.79
C SER A 127 11.44 -11.78 -1.25
N LEU A 128 11.69 -12.22 -2.49
CA LEU A 128 11.22 -13.52 -2.95
C LEU A 128 11.79 -14.61 -2.03
N GLU A 129 10.93 -15.46 -1.49
CA GLU A 129 11.35 -16.59 -0.67
C GLU A 129 11.44 -17.85 -1.54
N ARG A 130 12.57 -18.57 -1.49
CA ARG A 130 12.72 -19.89 -2.10
C ARG A 130 12.91 -20.90 -0.97
N ASN A 131 11.99 -21.85 -0.83
CA ASN A 131 12.01 -22.89 0.21
C ASN A 131 12.15 -22.33 1.64
N GLY A 132 11.37 -21.29 1.97
CA GLY A 132 11.36 -20.67 3.30
C GLY A 132 12.59 -19.81 3.62
N LYS A 133 13.45 -19.50 2.64
CA LYS A 133 14.59 -18.58 2.79
C LYS A 133 14.47 -17.40 1.83
N ALA A 134 14.63 -16.19 2.36
CA ALA A 134 14.68 -14.95 1.59
C ALA A 134 15.85 -14.97 0.60
N VAL A 135 15.55 -14.87 -0.70
CA VAL A 135 16.55 -14.74 -1.77
C VAL A 135 17.02 -13.29 -1.80
N THR A 136 17.93 -12.93 -0.89
CA THR A 136 18.71 -11.68 -0.99
C THR A 136 19.93 -11.95 -1.87
N ARG A 137 19.86 -11.57 -3.15
CA ARG A 137 20.99 -11.73 -4.07
C ARG A 137 21.98 -10.59 -3.85
N LEU A 138 23.07 -10.83 -3.12
CA LEU A 138 24.31 -10.01 -3.13
C LEU A 138 25.46 -10.71 -2.39
N LYS A 139 25.87 -11.90 -2.85
CA LYS A 139 27.13 -12.52 -2.39
C LYS A 139 28.04 -13.02 -3.52
N SER A 140 27.60 -13.01 -4.78
CA SER A 140 28.37 -13.59 -5.90
C SER A 140 29.17 -12.57 -6.73
N LEU A 141 29.25 -11.30 -6.33
CA LEU A 141 29.99 -10.26 -7.08
C LEU A 141 31.26 -9.76 -6.37
N LEU A 142 31.67 -10.37 -5.25
CA LEU A 142 32.79 -9.88 -4.43
C LEU A 142 33.99 -10.84 -4.30
N THR A 143 34.07 -11.91 -5.09
CA THR A 143 35.18 -12.89 -5.00
C THR A 143 36.18 -12.82 -6.16
N HIS A 144 36.45 -11.63 -6.72
CA HIS A 144 37.58 -11.44 -7.64
C HIS A 144 38.34 -10.14 -7.37
N THR A 145 39.07 -10.09 -6.26
CA THR A 145 40.33 -9.34 -6.07
C THR A 145 40.95 -9.96 -4.82
N LYS A 146 42.13 -10.60 -4.79
CA LYS A 146 43.40 -10.26 -5.41
C LYS A 146 44.32 -11.46 -5.16
N THR A 147 44.92 -12.03 -6.20
CA THR A 147 46.05 -12.97 -6.06
C THR A 147 47.34 -12.14 -6.16
N ASP A 148 48.30 -12.51 -5.31
CA ASP A 148 49.74 -12.23 -5.38
C ASP A 148 50.22 -10.83 -4.94
N PRO A 149 51.46 -10.75 -4.42
CA PRO A 149 52.69 -11.27 -5.00
C PRO A 149 53.15 -12.65 -4.51
#